data_AF-A0A7S1Y4R4-F1
#
_entry.id   AF-A0A7S1Y4R4-F1
#
_cell.length_a   1.000
_cell.length_b   1.000
_cell.length_c   1.000
_cell.angle_alpha   90.00
_cell.angle_beta   90.00
_cell.angle_gamma   90.00
#
_symmetry.space_group_name_H-M   'P 1'
#
loop_
_entity.id
_entity.type
_entity.pdbx_description
1 polymer ?
#
loop_
_entity_poly.entity_id
_entity_poly.type
_entity_poly.pdbx_seq_one_letter_code
_entity_poly.pdbx_strand_id
1 'polypeptide(L)'
;SSTAVETKNGEVTATGVELVADDAAASGGSSTAVEIKCGKEVILSAGALGSPQILLQSGIGPGGTTVDAPRVGQNLLDHLFCVLRFPPSLGQGNQDIGSINTYKAEGWKTMLYNLWDCFINHKGI
;
A
#
# COMPACT_ATOMS: atom_id res chain seq x y z
N SER A 1 5.94 -6.36 -12.03
CA SER A 1 4.99 -6.45 -13.16
C SER A 1 4.96 -5.12 -13.89
N SER A 2 4.89 -5.13 -15.22
CA SER A 2 4.84 -3.93 -16.08
C SER A 2 3.75 -4.09 -17.14
N THR A 3 3.21 -3.01 -17.72
CA THR A 3 2.29 -3.10 -18.87
C THR A 3 3.08 -2.96 -20.17
N ALA A 4 2.84 -3.86 -21.12
CA ALA A 4 3.41 -3.77 -22.45
C ALA A 4 2.59 -2.79 -23.28
N VAL A 5 3.28 -1.82 -23.88
CA VAL A 5 2.67 -0.71 -24.60
C VAL A 5 3.31 -0.58 -25.97
N GLU A 6 2.48 -0.46 -27.01
CA GLU A 6 2.91 -0.28 -28.39
C GLU A 6 2.41 1.07 -28.91
N THR A 7 3.26 1.82 -29.61
CA THR A 7 2.85 3.08 -30.24
C THR A 7 2.44 2.80 -31.69
N LYS A 8 1.15 2.95 -32.01
CA LYS A 8 0.64 2.84 -33.38
C LYS A 8 0.11 4.21 -33.81
N ASN A 9 0.62 4.73 -34.94
CA ASN A 9 0.21 6.02 -35.52
C ASN A 9 0.32 7.22 -34.55
N GLY A 10 1.28 7.17 -33.61
CA GLY A 10 1.45 8.21 -32.58
C GLY A 10 0.50 8.08 -31.37
N GLU A 11 -0.36 7.06 -31.36
CA GLU A 11 -1.24 6.72 -30.24
C GLU A 11 -0.67 5.53 -29.47
N VAL A 12 -0.64 5.68 -28.15
CA VAL A 12 -0.07 4.70 -27.22
C VAL A 12 -1.16 3.69 -26.86
N THR A 13 -1.01 2.44 -27.31
CA THR A 13 -1.98 1.36 -27.09
C THR A 13 -1.38 0.28 -26.18
N ALA A 14 -2.07 -0.07 -25.09
CA ALA A 14 -1.67 -1.19 -24.24
C ALA A 14 -1.98 -2.53 -24.92
N THR A 15 -0.95 -3.37 -25.10
CA THR A 15 -1.04 -4.64 -25.86
C THR A 15 -0.87 -5.87 -24.98
N GLY A 16 -0.51 -5.70 -23.71
CA GLY A 16 -0.32 -6.82 -22.79
C GLY A 16 0.22 -6.40 -21.42
N VAL A 17 0.57 -7.41 -20.63
CA VAL A 17 1.15 -7.26 -19.29
C VAL A 17 2.28 -8.27 -19.08
N GLU A 18 3.30 -7.85 -18.36
CA GLU A 18 4.43 -8.67 -17.94
C GLU A 18 4.31 -8.96 -16.44
N LEU A 19 4.32 -10.24 -16.07
CA LEU A 19 4.15 -10.73 -14.71
C LEU A 19 5.41 -11.45 -14.26
N VAL A 20 5.71 -11.35 -12.97
CA VAL A 20 6.76 -12.12 -12.30
C VAL A 20 6.10 -12.87 -11.15
N ALA A 21 6.42 -14.16 -11.01
CA ALA A 21 5.88 -14.98 -9.93
C ALA A 21 6.48 -14.55 -8.58
N ASP A 22 5.65 -14.52 -7.54
CA ASP A 22 6.06 -14.08 -6.19
C ASP A 22 7.16 -14.99 -5.59
N ASP A 23 7.12 -16.29 -5.90
CA ASP A 23 8.07 -17.30 -5.38
C ASP A 23 9.48 -17.20 -5.98
N ALA A 24 9.61 -16.50 -7.11
CA ALA A 24 10.87 -16.37 -7.83
C ALA A 24 11.84 -15.36 -7.17
N ALA A 25 11.36 -14.53 -6.24
CA ALA A 25 12.21 -13.62 -5.48
C ALA A 25 12.78 -14.25 -4.19
N ALA A 26 12.10 -15.25 -3.63
CA ALA A 26 12.49 -15.90 -2.37
C ALA A 26 13.50 -17.04 -2.57
N SER A 27 13.45 -17.71 -3.71
CA SER A 27 14.50 -18.61 -4.16
C SER A 27 15.46 -17.78 -5.03
N GLY A 28 16.76 -17.72 -4.72
CA GLY A 28 17.75 -16.93 -5.46
C GLY A 28 18.01 -17.38 -6.92
N GLY A 29 16.99 -17.90 -7.60
CA GLY A 29 16.99 -18.27 -9.00
C GLY A 29 16.52 -17.11 -9.89
N SER A 30 16.88 -17.20 -11.17
CA SER A 30 16.48 -16.22 -12.20
C SER A 30 14.94 -16.14 -12.29
N SER A 31 14.38 -14.99 -11.96
CA SER A 31 12.95 -14.74 -12.09
C SER A 31 12.56 -14.65 -13.57
N THR A 32 11.89 -15.67 -14.09
CA THR A 32 11.38 -15.65 -15.47
C THR A 32 10.12 -14.80 -15.52
N ALA A 33 10.19 -13.68 -16.23
CA ALA A 33 9.02 -12.87 -16.54
C ALA A 33 8.14 -13.57 -17.57
N VAL A 34 6.82 -13.51 -17.37
CA VAL A 34 5.82 -14.07 -18.28
C VAL A 34 5.05 -12.92 -18.92
N GLU A 35 5.03 -12.86 -20.24
CA GLU A 35 4.27 -11.88 -21.01
C GLU A 35 2.90 -12.45 -21.40
N ILE A 36 1.83 -11.68 -21.14
CA ILE A 36 0.46 -11.99 -21.54
C ILE A 36 0.00 -10.90 -22.50
N LYS A 37 -0.40 -11.30 -23.72
CA LYS A 37 -0.92 -10.37 -24.73
C LYS A 37 -2.43 -10.23 -24.65
N CYS A 38 -2.91 -9.01 -24.85
CA CYS A 38 -4.32 -8.63 -24.82
C CYS A 38 -4.72 -8.05 -26.18
N GLY A 39 -5.79 -8.58 -26.77
CA GLY A 39 -6.26 -8.14 -28.10
C GLY A 39 -7.33 -7.05 -28.09
N LYS A 40 -7.80 -6.62 -26.90
CA LYS A 40 -8.91 -5.66 -26.75
C LYS A 40 -8.57 -4.54 -25.79
N GLU A 41 -8.50 -4.84 -24.50
CA GLU A 41 -8.23 -3.85 -23.45
C GLU A 41 -7.36 -4.45 -22.35
N VAL A 42 -6.70 -3.57 -21.60
CA VAL A 42 -5.97 -3.87 -20.38
C VAL A 42 -6.54 -3.00 -19.28
N ILE A 43 -7.10 -3.61 -18.23
CA ILE A 43 -7.65 -2.91 -17.06
C ILE A 43 -6.71 -3.10 -15.88
N LEU A 44 -6.36 -2.00 -15.22
CA LEU A 44 -5.51 -2.00 -14.04
C LEU A 44 -6.34 -1.81 -12.76
N SER A 45 -6.34 -2.83 -11.91
CA SER A 45 -7.11 -2.86 -10.64
C SER A 45 -6.24 -3.27 -9.45
N ALA A 46 -4.99 -2.83 -9.40
CA ALA A 46 -4.03 -3.19 -8.34
C ALA A 46 -4.15 -2.31 -7.08
N GLY A 47 -5.29 -1.63 -6.89
CA GLY A 47 -5.56 -0.75 -5.76
C GLY A 47 -4.82 0.61 -5.84
N ALA A 48 -5.02 1.44 -4.80
CA ALA A 48 -4.48 2.80 -4.75
C ALA A 48 -2.94 2.85 -4.67
N LEU A 49 -2.29 1.77 -4.22
CA LEU A 49 -0.84 1.67 -4.13
C LEU A 49 -0.22 0.93 -5.33
N GLY A 50 -0.79 -0.21 -5.73
CA GLY A 50 -0.22 -1.04 -6.80
C GLY A 50 -0.44 -0.47 -8.20
N SER A 51 -1.59 0.18 -8.45
CA SER A 51 -1.90 0.74 -9.78
C SER A 51 -0.91 1.84 -10.19
N PRO A 52 -0.64 2.88 -9.37
CA PRO A 52 0.35 3.87 -9.77
C PRO A 52 1.76 3.29 -9.90
N GLN A 53 2.14 2.29 -9.08
CA GLN A 53 3.43 1.62 -9.22
C GLN A 53 3.59 0.93 -10.59
N ILE A 54 2.56 0.20 -11.03
CA ILE A 54 2.58 -0.48 -12.33
C ILE A 54 2.64 0.53 -13.47
N LEU A 55 1.90 1.64 -13.39
CA LEU A 55 1.95 2.70 -14.41
C LEU A 55 3.34 3.33 -14.50
N LEU A 56 3.94 3.68 -13.36
CA LEU A 56 5.29 4.25 -13.29
C LEU A 56 6.33 3.29 -13.90
N GLN A 57 6.25 2.00 -13.56
CA GLN A 57 7.15 0.98 -14.11
C GLN A 57 6.94 0.74 -15.62
N SER A 58 5.80 1.15 -16.16
CA SER A 58 5.47 1.08 -17.59
C SER A 58 5.85 2.36 -18.36
N GLY A 59 6.55 3.30 -17.69
CA GLY A 59 6.93 4.59 -18.28
C GLY A 59 5.77 5.59 -18.40
N ILE A 60 4.68 5.38 -17.64
CA ILE A 60 3.52 6.27 -17.58
C ILE A 60 3.53 6.99 -16.23
N GLY A 61 3.93 8.27 -16.23
CA GLY A 61 4.12 9.04 -15.00
C GLY A 61 4.82 10.38 -15.22
N PRO A 62 5.17 11.11 -14.15
CA PRO A 62 5.89 12.39 -14.26
C PRO A 62 7.23 12.20 -14.98
N GLY A 63 7.37 12.78 -16.17
CA GLY A 63 8.56 12.60 -17.02
C GLY A 63 8.69 11.19 -17.62
N GLY A 64 7.57 10.45 -17.70
CA GLY A 64 7.53 9.10 -18.25
C GLY A 64 7.91 9.04 -19.73
N THR A 65 8.63 7.98 -20.13
CA THR A 65 9.08 7.77 -21.51
C THR A 65 7.94 7.40 -22.47
N THR A 66 6.86 6.81 -21.95
CA THR A 66 5.71 6.35 -22.73
C THR A 66 4.65 7.45 -22.77
N VAL A 67 4.27 7.97 -21.59
CA VAL A 67 3.31 9.07 -21.44
C VAL A 67 3.72 9.90 -20.23
N ASP A 68 3.84 11.22 -20.43
CA ASP A 68 4.02 12.16 -19.33
C ASP A 68 2.68 12.39 -18.62
N ALA A 69 2.55 11.83 -17.42
CA ALA A 69 1.35 11.85 -16.61
C ALA A 69 1.70 12.27 -15.16
N PRO A 70 1.83 13.56 -14.86
CA PRO A 70 2.40 14.04 -13.59
C PRO A 70 1.55 13.75 -12.35
N ARG A 71 0.28 13.40 -12.53
CA ARG A 71 -0.64 13.06 -11.44
C ARG A 71 -0.57 11.61 -11.01
N VAL A 72 0.10 10.74 -11.76
CA VAL A 72 0.24 9.32 -11.42
C VAL A 72 1.10 9.19 -10.15
N GLY A 73 0.59 8.44 -9.16
CA GLY A 73 1.24 8.28 -7.85
C GLY A 73 1.04 9.46 -6.89
N GLN A 74 0.30 10.49 -7.29
CA GLN A 74 -0.02 11.63 -6.43
C GLN A 74 -1.43 11.49 -5.83
N ASN A 75 -1.77 12.36 -4.87
CA ASN A 75 -3.10 12.44 -4.25
C ASN A 75 -3.53 11.12 -3.57
N LEU A 76 -2.62 10.50 -2.84
CA LEU A 76 -2.98 9.39 -1.95
C LEU A 76 -3.81 9.96 -0.79
N LEU A 77 -5.04 9.49 -0.68
CA LEU A 77 -5.94 9.82 0.41
C LEU A 77 -6.14 8.59 1.27
N ASP A 78 -5.99 8.77 2.57
CA ASP A 78 -6.28 7.74 3.56
C ASP A 78 -7.14 8.33 4.68
N HIS A 79 -7.92 7.46 5.34
CA HIS A 79 -8.64 7.79 6.55
C HIS A 79 -7.75 7.50 7.75
N LEU A 80 -7.02 8.52 8.19
CA LEU A 80 -6.19 8.44 9.38
C LEU A 80 -7.06 8.06 10.59
N PHE A 81 -6.73 6.94 11.23
CA PHE A 81 -7.42 6.48 12.44
C PHE A 81 -6.45 6.46 13.62
N CYS A 82 -6.96 6.77 14.81
CA CYS A 82 -6.22 6.68 16.06
C CYS A 82 -6.98 5.71 16.98
N VAL A 83 -6.28 4.67 17.45
CA VAL A 83 -6.86 3.72 18.40
C VAL A 83 -6.72 4.29 19.80
N LEU A 84 -7.83 4.75 20.38
CA LEU A 84 -7.90 5.07 21.80
C LEU A 84 -8.17 3.79 22.60
N ARG A 85 -7.19 3.37 23.40
CA ARG A 85 -7.33 2.24 24.32
C ARG A 85 -7.60 2.75 25.72
N PHE A 86 -8.80 2.46 26.22
CA PHE A 86 -9.16 2.68 27.62
C PHE A 86 -9.10 1.34 28.36
N PRO A 87 -8.39 1.27 29.49
CA PRO A 87 -8.41 0.10 30.37
C PRO A 87 -9.71 0.08 31.18
N PRO A 88 -10.19 -1.10 31.58
CA PRO A 88 -11.22 -1.16 32.59
C PRO A 88 -10.69 -0.64 33.93
N SER A 89 -11.54 0.07 34.67
CA SER A 89 -11.29 0.39 36.08
C SER A 89 -11.43 -0.91 36.89
N LEU A 90 -10.40 -1.26 37.68
CA LEU A 90 -10.44 -2.46 38.53
C LEU A 90 -11.51 -2.29 39.61
N GLY A 91 -12.62 -3.01 39.49
CA GLY A 91 -13.56 -3.18 40.61
C GLY A 91 -15.01 -3.45 40.24
N GLN A 92 -15.32 -4.65 39.73
CA GLN A 92 -16.34 -5.56 40.26
C GLN A 92 -16.52 -6.73 39.27
N GLY A 93 -16.14 -7.93 39.69
CA GLY A 93 -16.61 -9.16 39.05
C GLY A 93 -15.66 -9.74 38.00
N ASN A 94 -15.41 -11.02 38.18
CA ASN A 94 -14.53 -11.91 37.43
C ASN A 94 -15.06 -12.25 36.02
N GLN A 95 -15.47 -11.25 35.22
CA GLN A 95 -16.04 -11.46 33.88
C GLN A 95 -15.12 -10.84 32.83
N ASP A 96 -13.97 -11.49 32.65
CA ASP A 96 -13.06 -11.28 31.52
C ASP A 96 -13.75 -11.72 30.23
N ILE A 97 -14.59 -10.86 29.66
CA ILE A 97 -15.04 -11.02 28.27
C ILE A 97 -14.03 -10.37 27.33
N GLY A 98 -12.90 -11.06 27.18
CA GLY A 98 -11.99 -11.01 26.04
C GLY A 98 -11.56 -9.64 25.54
N SER A 99 -10.32 -9.22 25.84
CA SER A 99 -9.57 -8.36 24.92
C SER A 99 -8.08 -8.41 25.20
N ILE A 100 -7.34 -8.78 24.16
CA ILE A 100 -5.88 -8.67 24.00
C ILE A 100 -5.27 -7.50 24.83
N ASN A 101 -4.34 -7.87 25.72
CA ASN A 101 -3.37 -7.07 26.46
C ASN A 101 -3.77 -6.47 27.82
N THR A 102 -3.30 -7.18 28.85
CA THR A 102 -3.27 -6.96 30.30
C THR A 102 -2.42 -5.76 30.77
N TYR A 103 -2.42 -4.63 30.05
CA TYR A 103 -1.80 -3.39 30.56
C TYR A 103 -2.86 -2.46 31.16
N LYS A 104 -2.78 -2.34 32.48
CA LYS A 104 -3.52 -1.44 33.37
C LYS A 104 -3.28 0.01 32.93
N ALA A 105 -4.14 0.58 32.09
CA ALA A 105 -3.93 1.96 31.66
C ALA A 105 -4.31 2.98 32.76
N GLU A 106 -3.59 4.09 32.76
CA GLU A 106 -3.98 5.29 33.49
C GLU A 106 -4.33 6.34 32.43
N GLY A 107 -5.64 6.54 32.20
CA GLY A 107 -6.19 7.11 30.98
C GLY A 107 -5.75 8.52 30.57
N TRP A 108 -5.12 9.31 31.45
CA TRP A 108 -4.61 10.65 31.11
C TRP A 108 -3.10 10.69 30.92
N LYS A 109 -2.34 10.05 31.82
CA LYS A 109 -0.87 10.03 31.75
C LYS A 109 -0.39 9.19 30.57
N THR A 110 -1.01 8.03 30.34
CA THR A 110 -0.67 7.17 29.20
C THR A 110 -1.07 7.80 27.87
N MET A 111 -2.19 8.54 27.83
CA MET A 111 -2.61 9.27 26.63
C MET A 111 -1.60 10.36 26.25
N LEU A 112 -1.19 11.20 27.20
CA LEU A 112 -0.18 12.24 26.94
C LEU A 112 1.18 11.66 26.60
N TYR A 113 1.57 10.54 27.24
CA TYR A 113 2.82 9.84 26.93
C TYR A 113 2.83 9.29 25.51
N ASN A 114 1.76 8.61 25.09
CA ASN A 114 1.63 8.10 23.72
C ASN A 114 1.56 9.23 22.69
N LEU A 115 0.93 10.36 23.03
CA LEU A 115 0.92 11.56 22.20
C LEU A 115 2.34 12.12 22.04
N TRP A 116 3.08 12.24 23.14
CA TRP A 116 4.44 12.76 23.15
C TRP A 116 5.40 11.85 22.36
N ASP A 117 5.32 10.53 22.51
CA ASP A 117 6.14 9.60 21.72
C ASP A 117 5.80 9.64 20.22
N CYS A 118 4.51 9.76 19.88
CA CYS A 118 4.05 9.82 18.50
C CYS A 118 4.43 11.14 17.81
N PHE A 119 4.38 12.29 18.52
CA PHE A 119 4.60 13.61 17.91
C PHE A 119 6.01 14.20 18.12
N ILE A 120 6.71 13.86 19.20
CA ILE A 120 8.03 14.44 19.51
C ILE A 120 9.15 13.45 19.20
N ASN A 121 8.98 12.18 19.55
CA ASN A 121 10.06 11.19 19.41
C ASN A 121 9.99 10.37 18.11
N HIS A 122 8.96 10.57 17.29
CA HIS A 122 8.69 9.79 16.07
C HIS A 122 8.67 8.27 16.31
N LYS A 123 8.33 7.83 17.53
CA LYS A 123 8.19 6.42 17.87
C LYS A 123 6.69 6.13 17.96
N GLY A 124 6.15 5.63 16.85
CA GLY A 124 4.84 5.00 16.85
C GLY A 124 4.85 3.72 17.68
N ILE A 125 3.66 3.28 18.06
CA ILE A 125 3.40 1.97 18.67
C ILE A 125 3.97 0.87 17.76
#